data_AF-A0A939VSS2-F1
#
_entry.id   AF-A0A939VSS2-F1
#
_cell.length_a   1.000
_cell.length_b   1.000
_cell.length_c   1.000
_cell.angle_alpha   90.00
_cell.angle_beta   90.00
_cell.angle_gamma   90.00
#
_symmetry.space_group_name_H-M   'P 1'
#
loop_
_entity.id
_entity.type
_entity.pdbx_description
1 polymer ?
#
loop_
_entity_poly.entity_id
_entity_poly.type
_entity_poly.pdbx_seq_one_letter_code
_entity_poly.pdbx_strand_id
1 'polypeptide(L)'
;ELLSGGGKGITVDVRNEEALRELAGYADQTNKISAGEWELLFEQKDPVVEEKISSLEKRFGEQVKIRSANEELESFFFKKIEEDNTKRTNL
;
A
#
# COMPACT_ATOMS: atom_id res chain seq x y z
N GLU A 1 14.43 -0.19 -16.80
CA GLU A 1 14.94 0.09 -15.44
C GLU A 1 13.97 -0.54 -14.45
N LEU A 2 14.46 -1.50 -13.65
CA LEU A 2 13.66 -2.19 -12.64
C LEU A 2 13.64 -1.29 -11.41
N LEU A 3 12.45 -0.94 -10.92
CA LEU A 3 12.24 -0.11 -9.73
C LEU A 3 12.73 -0.86 -8.48
N SER A 4 14.05 -0.90 -8.30
CA SER A 4 14.71 -1.18 -7.04
C SER A 4 14.56 0.05 -6.16
N GLY A 5 13.44 0.13 -5.45
CA GLY A 5 13.17 1.19 -4.50
C GLY A 5 12.52 0.61 -3.26
N GLY A 6 13.33 0.06 -2.36
CA GLY A 6 12.94 -0.13 -0.95
C GLY A 6 12.76 1.23 -0.26
N GLY A 7 11.85 2.04 -0.78
CA GLY A 7 11.46 3.32 -0.23
C GLY A 7 10.27 3.11 0.68
N LYS A 8 10.27 3.78 1.84
CA LYS A 8 9.20 3.75 2.85
C LYS A 8 7.92 4.44 2.38
N GLY A 9 7.59 4.34 1.09
CA GLY A 9 6.46 5.01 0.48
C GLY A 9 5.17 4.19 0.57
N ILE A 10 4.06 4.85 0.29
CA ILE A 10 2.74 4.25 0.16
C ILE A 10 2.37 4.29 -1.31
N THR A 11 1.99 3.15 -1.86
CA THR A 11 1.43 3.09 -3.21
C THR A 11 -0.08 2.99 -3.10
N VAL A 12 -0.82 3.70 -3.94
CA VAL A 12 -2.29 3.68 -3.95
C VAL A 12 -2.79 3.48 -5.36
N ASP A 13 -3.57 2.43 -5.56
CA ASP A 13 -4.29 2.15 -6.80
C ASP A 13 -5.62 2.92 -6.77
N VAL A 14 -5.83 3.79 -7.76
CA VAL A 14 -7.02 4.65 -7.85
C VAL A 14 -7.73 4.41 -9.18
N ARG A 15 -8.99 4.01 -9.10
CA ARG A 15 -9.90 3.75 -10.22
C ARG A 15 -11.01 4.79 -10.35
N ASN A 16 -10.95 5.83 -9.54
CA ASN A 16 -11.96 6.88 -9.46
C ASN A 16 -11.33 8.25 -9.72
N GLU A 17 -11.86 9.00 -10.68
CA GLU A 17 -11.31 10.30 -11.09
C GLU A 17 -11.40 11.37 -10.00
N GLU A 18 -12.42 11.32 -9.12
CA GLU A 18 -12.55 12.26 -7.99
C GLU A 18 -11.43 12.00 -6.98
N ALA A 19 -11.25 10.75 -6.56
CA ALA A 19 -10.16 10.37 -5.67
C ALA A 19 -8.77 10.65 -6.28
N LEU A 20 -8.60 10.42 -7.59
CA LEU A 20 -7.36 10.73 -8.30
C LEU A 20 -7.06 12.23 -8.24
N ARG A 21 -8.03 13.08 -8.55
CA ARG A 21 -7.83 14.54 -8.52
C ARG A 21 -7.47 15.02 -7.11
N GLU A 22 -8.07 14.41 -6.09
CA GLU A 22 -7.78 14.73 -4.69
C GLU A 22 -6.41 14.27 -4.22
N LEU A 23 -5.91 13.12 -4.71
CA LEU A 23 -4.66 12.51 -4.29
C LEU A 23 -3.46 12.90 -5.17
N ALA A 24 -3.67 13.18 -6.44
CA ALA A 24 -2.62 13.56 -7.39
C ALA A 24 -1.91 14.87 -7.00
N GLY A 25 -2.57 15.75 -6.24
CA GLY A 25 -1.94 16.96 -5.70
C GLY A 25 -0.95 16.71 -4.56
N TYR A 26 -0.98 15.52 -3.96
CA TYR A 26 -0.13 15.11 -2.84
C TYR A 26 0.86 14.01 -3.24
N ALA A 27 0.62 13.33 -4.37
CA ALA A 27 1.45 12.23 -4.83
C ALA A 27 2.78 12.73 -5.38
N ASP A 28 3.88 12.09 -4.98
CA ASP A 28 5.20 12.36 -5.54
C ASP A 28 5.29 11.83 -6.98
N GLN A 29 4.64 10.70 -7.26
CA GLN A 29 4.54 10.13 -8.61
C GLN A 29 3.12 9.68 -8.94
N THR A 30 2.73 9.89 -10.19
CA THR A 30 1.44 9.45 -10.74
C THR A 30 1.67 8.68 -12.01
N ASN A 31 1.36 7.39 -11.99
CA ASN A 31 1.49 6.49 -13.12
C ASN A 31 0.11 6.09 -13.63
N LYS A 32 -0.10 6.17 -14.94
CA LYS A 32 -1.32 5.65 -15.56
C LYS A 32 -1.12 4.17 -15.89
N ILE A 33 -1.88 3.29 -15.26
CA ILE A 33 -1.80 1.85 -15.56
C ILE A 33 -2.65 1.55 -16.80
N SER A 34 -3.89 2.00 -16.82
CA SER A 34 -4.86 1.66 -17.87
C SER A 34 -5.92 2.75 -18.05
N ALA A 35 -6.94 2.50 -18.85
CA ALA A 35 -8.04 3.44 -19.05
C ALA A 35 -8.89 3.56 -17.77
N GLY A 36 -8.58 4.57 -16.96
CA GLY A 36 -9.28 4.85 -15.69
C GLY A 36 -8.62 4.26 -14.47
N GLU A 37 -7.51 3.53 -14.61
CA GLU A 37 -6.72 3.01 -13.49
C GLU A 37 -5.38 3.74 -13.39
N TRP A 38 -5.11 4.27 -12.20
CA TRP A 38 -3.94 5.06 -11.88
C TRP A 38 -3.26 4.51 -10.63
N GLU A 39 -1.96 4.66 -10.57
CA GLU A 39 -1.13 4.32 -9.42
C GLU A 39 -0.47 5.61 -8.94
N LEU A 40 -0.62 5.89 -7.65
CA LEU A 40 -0.03 7.05 -7.00
C LEU A 40 1.00 6.57 -5.99
N LEU A 41 2.22 7.11 -6.08
CA LEU A 41 3.28 6.86 -5.11
C LEU A 41 3.46 8.09 -4.22
N PHE A 42 3.48 7.84 -2.92
CA PHE A 42 3.79 8.82 -1.88
C PHE A 42 5.09 8.37 -1.21
N GLU A 43 6.22 8.97 -1.56
CA GLU A 43 7.54 8.59 -1.05
C GLU A 43 7.72 8.98 0.42
N GLN A 44 7.00 10.02 0.87
CA GLN A 44 7.01 10.47 2.26
C GLN A 44 5.74 10.02 3.01
N LYS A 45 5.92 9.53 4.23
CA LYS A 45 4.81 9.24 5.15
C LYS A 45 4.39 10.52 5.86
N ASP A 46 3.54 11.30 5.21
CA ASP A 46 2.83 12.40 5.85
C ASP A 46 1.52 11.86 6.48
N PRO A 47 1.33 11.97 7.81
CA PRO A 47 0.15 11.45 8.49
C PRO A 47 -1.16 12.10 8.01
N VAL A 48 -1.11 13.34 7.51
CA VAL A 48 -2.27 14.02 6.92
C VAL A 48 -2.67 13.36 5.60
N VAL A 49 -1.69 12.94 4.80
CA VAL A 49 -1.92 12.24 3.53
C VAL A 49 -2.42 10.82 3.81
N GLU A 50 -1.86 10.12 4.80
CA GLU A 50 -2.34 8.79 5.22
C GLU A 50 -3.81 8.80 5.66
N GLU A 51 -4.20 9.77 6.49
CA GLU A 51 -5.59 9.92 6.92
C GLU A 51 -6.52 10.23 5.74
N LYS A 52 -6.05 11.02 4.78
CA LYS A 52 -6.81 11.36 3.57
C LYS A 52 -6.99 10.15 2.66
N ILE A 53 -5.93 9.38 2.42
CA ILE A 53 -5.99 8.13 1.65
C ILE A 53 -6.97 7.16 2.31
N SER A 54 -6.88 6.95 3.63
CA SER A 54 -7.81 6.06 4.34
C SER A 54 -9.26 6.57 4.32
N SER A 55 -9.47 7.88 4.37
CA SER A 55 -10.81 8.47 4.23
C SER A 55 -11.39 8.25 2.84
N LEU A 56 -10.57 8.37 1.79
CA LEU A 56 -10.96 8.12 0.41
C LEU A 56 -11.20 6.62 0.15
N GLU A 57 -10.38 5.74 0.71
CA GLU A 57 -10.60 4.29 0.71
C GLU A 57 -11.97 3.96 1.34
N LYS A 58 -12.28 4.51 2.51
CA LYS A 58 -13.59 4.29 3.17
C LYS A 58 -14.76 4.84 2.36
N ARG A 59 -14.56 5.96 1.65
CA ARG A 59 -15.60 6.64 0.87
C ARG A 59 -15.87 5.94 -0.46
N PHE A 60 -14.83 5.46 -1.13
CA PHE A 60 -14.90 4.91 -2.49
C PHE A 60 -14.73 3.40 -2.57
N GLY A 61 -14.39 2.75 -1.45
CA GLY A 61 -14.23 1.31 -1.32
C GLY A 61 -13.17 0.76 -2.26
N GLU A 62 -13.54 -0.27 -3.03
CA GLU A 62 -12.65 -0.99 -3.96
C GLU A 62 -12.08 -0.13 -5.11
N GLN A 63 -12.54 1.12 -5.25
CA GLN A 63 -12.01 2.07 -6.24
C GLN A 63 -10.75 2.80 -5.76
N VAL A 64 -10.40 2.76 -4.47
CA VAL A 64 -9.17 3.33 -3.92
C VAL A 64 -8.54 2.25 -3.03
N LYS A 65 -7.41 1.67 -3.45
CA LYS A 65 -6.79 0.56 -2.75
C LYS A 65 -5.35 0.89 -2.37
N ILE A 66 -5.05 0.83 -1.08
CA ILE A 66 -3.71 1.07 -0.56
C ILE A 66 -2.88 -0.20 -0.75
N ARG A 67 -1.71 -0.05 -1.36
CA ARG A 67 -0.66 -1.05 -1.53
C ARG A 67 0.54 -0.55 -0.72
N SER A 68 0.60 -0.90 0.56
CA SER A 68 1.74 -0.48 1.37
C SER A 68 3.00 -1.19 0.88
N ALA A 69 4.11 -0.46 0.65
CA ALA A 69 5.40 -1.04 0.24
C ALA A 69 6.07 -1.91 1.32
N ASN A 70 5.37 -2.23 2.42
CA ASN A 70 5.93 -2.91 3.59
C ASN A 70 5.03 -4.05 4.13
N GLU A 71 4.23 -4.69 3.28
CA GLU A 71 3.50 -5.93 3.63
C GLU A 71 4.35 -7.21 3.43
N GLU A 72 5.64 -7.10 3.14
CA GLU A 72 6.47 -8.30 2.85
C GLU A 72 7.35 -8.81 3.99
N LEU A 73 7.39 -8.17 5.18
CA LEU A 73 8.29 -8.66 6.24
C LEU A 73 7.59 -9.25 7.48
N GLU A 74 6.47 -8.72 7.99
CA GLU A 74 5.95 -9.24 9.27
C GLU A 74 5.14 -10.54 9.15
N SER A 75 4.40 -10.77 8.06
CA SER A 75 3.62 -12.02 7.90
C SER A 75 4.47 -13.27 7.64
N PHE A 76 5.76 -13.12 7.29
CA PHE A 76 6.69 -14.25 7.16
C PHE A 76 7.33 -14.67 8.49
N PHE A 77 7.48 -13.75 9.47
CA PHE A 77 8.06 -14.09 10.77
C PHE A 77 7.07 -14.81 11.70
N PHE A 78 5.77 -14.50 11.63
CA PHE A 78 4.78 -15.20 12.48
C PHE A 78 4.54 -16.65 12.06
N LYS A 79 4.60 -16.97 10.77
CA LYS A 79 4.38 -18.35 10.31
C LYS A 79 5.54 -19.30 10.67
N LYS A 80 6.74 -18.77 10.94
CA LYS A 80 7.93 -19.59 11.26
C LYS A 80 8.11 -19.88 12.76
N ILE A 81 7.44 -19.15 13.65
CA ILE A 81 7.52 -19.38 15.11
C ILE A 81 6.54 -20.48 15.55
N GLU A 82 5.39 -20.63 14.89
CA GLU A 82 4.43 -21.70 15.23
C GLU A 82 4.89 -23.12 14.82
N GLU A 83 5.74 -23.25 13.79
CA GLU A 83 6.22 -24.57 13.34
C GLU A 83 7.32 -25.16 14.23
N ASP A 84 8.07 -24.35 14.99
CA ASP A 84 9.16 -24.86 15.85
C ASP A 84 8.68 -25.31 17.23
N ASN A 85 7.60 -24.70 17.76
CA ASN A 85 7.09 -25.04 19.10
C ASN A 85 6.26 -26.34 19.14
N THR A 86 5.80 -26.82 17.98
CA THR A 86 4.96 -28.04 17.91
C THR A 86 5.80 -29.34 17.87
N LYS A 87 7.12 -29.26 17.62
CA LYS A 87 7.99 -30.46 17.56
C LYS A 87 8.64 -30.85 18.89
N ARG A 88 8.53 -30.04 19.95
CA ARG A 88 9.15 -30.34 21.26
C ARG A 88 8.23 -31.01 22.28
N THR A 89 6.95 -31.21 21.97
CA THR A 89 5.98 -31.80 22.93
C THR A 89 5.74 -33.30 22.72
N ASN A 90 6.44 -33.96 21.79
CA ASN A 90 6.38 -35.41 21.60
C ASN A 90 7.71 -36.09 22.01
N LEU A 91 8.21 -35.76 23.21
CA LEU A 91 9.20 -36.55 23.94
C LEU A 91 8.52 -37.28 25.09
#